data_AF-A0AAW7YZ54-F1
#
_entry.id   AF-A0AAW7YZ54-F1
#
_cell.length_a   1.000
_cell.length_b   1.000
_cell.length_c   1.000
_cell.angle_alpha   90.00
_cell.angle_beta   90.00
_cell.angle_gamma   90.00
#
_symmetry.space_group_name_H-M   'P 1'
#
loop_
_entity.id
_entity.type
_entity.pdbx_description
1 polymer ?
#
loop_
_entity_poly.entity_id
_entity_poly.type
_entity_poly.pdbx_seq_one_letter_code
_entity_poly.pdbx_strand_id
1 'polypeptide(L)'
;MRYSTDCYSLCSPARSSLAHPSLATIGGKGSIRIKGAVLLSVVGILLSLITLVLWATSSLLTSEFQASKRSIAYNEVMNILHNDVTQLTEQLRTSEDWQQTAGLFNRASVSATHYVGRDSQHLTLFSVTMTHPVTSLFIRQDFLRHPAIVRIPATGVVTGATNSILPHLFERHQSNFTPMYFPEPHITDDCDELTRHLVFWVRGSCHISGSETIGSASQPVLLVIEKGDFTLDAHAQIYGLVVILSETSTPTSSSHSSPSITSATSSAPLITAVSPVATIASSAKLVGAMVSNEEVTRVFHGHIDFNLSVLRALQQSSGLQKMQPIPGSWHDFN
;
A
#
# COMPACT_ATOMS: atom_id res chain seq x y z
N MET A 1 -9.10 -5.68 2.72
CA MET A 1 -10.43 -6.01 2.18
C MET A 1 -10.34 -7.40 1.54
N ARG A 2 -11.04 -8.39 2.08
CA ARG A 2 -11.18 -9.74 1.50
C ARG A 2 -12.31 -9.68 0.48
N TYR A 3 -12.07 -10.04 -0.77
CA TYR A 3 -13.15 -10.23 -1.73
C TYR A 3 -13.58 -11.71 -1.72
N SER A 4 -14.84 -11.88 -1.33
CA SER A 4 -15.63 -13.09 -1.40
C SER A 4 -15.91 -13.44 -2.85
N THR A 5 -15.65 -14.68 -3.23
CA THR A 5 -16.23 -15.34 -4.39
C THR A 5 -17.66 -15.73 -4.08
N ASP A 6 -18.62 -15.18 -4.82
CA ASP A 6 -19.97 -15.78 -4.92
C ASP A 6 -20.49 -15.71 -6.35
N CYS A 7 -20.83 -16.89 -6.83
CA CYS A 7 -21.39 -17.20 -8.13
C CYS A 7 -22.83 -16.66 -8.25
N TYR A 8 -23.15 -16.03 -9.39
CA TYR A 8 -24.54 -15.70 -9.72
C TYR A 8 -25.30 -16.92 -10.21
N SER A 9 -26.29 -17.27 -9.39
CA SER A 9 -27.40 -18.18 -9.66
C SER A 9 -28.25 -17.71 -10.85
N LEU A 10 -28.56 -18.65 -11.74
CA LEU A 10 -29.49 -18.53 -12.87
C LEU A 10 -30.92 -18.31 -12.36
N CYS A 11 -31.53 -17.20 -12.77
CA CYS A 11 -32.96 -16.97 -12.66
C CYS A 11 -33.74 -17.85 -13.65
N SER A 12 -34.68 -18.63 -13.10
CA SER A 12 -35.81 -19.23 -13.81
C SER A 12 -36.77 -18.15 -14.30
N PRO A 13 -37.62 -18.44 -15.30
CA PRO A 13 -39.04 -18.27 -15.02
C PRO A 13 -39.92 -19.45 -15.44
N ALA A 14 -40.82 -19.75 -14.51
CA ALA A 14 -42.25 -19.96 -14.69
C ALA A 14 -42.73 -21.06 -15.66
N ARG A 15 -43.04 -22.18 -15.01
CA ARG A 15 -44.02 -23.20 -15.35
C ARG A 15 -45.41 -22.57 -15.53
N SER A 16 -46.06 -22.81 -16.67
CA SER A 16 -47.52 -22.63 -16.82
C SER A 16 -48.15 -23.82 -17.53
N SER A 17 -48.88 -24.60 -16.73
CA SER A 17 -50.13 -25.31 -17.02
C SER A 17 -50.26 -26.14 -18.29
N LEU A 18 -50.17 -27.47 -18.08
CA LEU A 18 -50.84 -28.49 -18.87
C LEU A 18 -52.34 -28.18 -19.00
N ALA A 19 -52.82 -28.12 -20.24
CA ALA A 19 -54.22 -28.29 -20.56
C ALA A 19 -54.32 -29.42 -21.60
N HIS A 20 -54.97 -30.51 -21.21
CA HIS A 20 -55.42 -31.56 -22.12
C HIS A 20 -56.46 -30.99 -23.10
N PRO A 21 -56.41 -31.42 -24.37
CA PRO A 21 -57.64 -31.64 -25.12
C PRO A 21 -57.83 -33.11 -25.44
N SER A 22 -58.95 -33.60 -24.91
CA SER A 22 -59.83 -34.66 -25.41
C SER A 22 -59.55 -35.15 -26.84
N LEU A 23 -59.37 -36.47 -26.92
CA LEU A 23 -59.41 -37.27 -28.13
C LEU A 23 -60.85 -37.25 -28.69
N ALA A 24 -61.09 -36.48 -29.76
CA ALA A 24 -62.30 -36.57 -30.55
C ALA A 24 -62.07 -37.54 -31.71
N THR A 25 -62.66 -38.72 -31.60
CA THR A 25 -62.77 -39.71 -32.67
C THR A 25 -63.68 -39.17 -33.78
N ILE A 26 -63.13 -38.89 -34.96
CA ILE A 26 -63.90 -38.77 -36.20
C ILE A 26 -63.38 -39.82 -37.16
N GLY A 27 -64.25 -40.80 -37.46
CA GLY A 27 -64.04 -41.79 -38.50
C GLY A 27 -64.00 -41.13 -39.87
N GLY A 28 -63.05 -41.57 -40.68
CA GLY A 28 -62.91 -41.13 -42.06
C GLY A 28 -61.95 -42.06 -42.80
N LYS A 29 -62.47 -43.21 -43.22
CA LYS A 29 -61.78 -44.16 -44.11
C LYS A 29 -61.62 -43.47 -45.46
N GLY A 30 -60.47 -42.86 -45.69
CA GLY A 30 -60.13 -42.18 -46.94
C GLY A 30 -58.63 -42.29 -47.18
N SER A 31 -58.25 -43.08 -48.19
CA SER A 31 -56.89 -43.11 -48.72
C SER A 31 -56.56 -41.73 -49.29
N ILE A 32 -55.90 -40.88 -48.49
CA ILE A 32 -55.31 -39.64 -49.00
C ILE A 32 -54.00 -40.05 -49.65
N ARG A 33 -54.02 -40.25 -50.98
CA ARG A 33 -52.82 -40.13 -51.79
C ARG A 33 -52.30 -38.70 -51.61
N ILE A 34 -51.38 -38.51 -50.66
CA ILE A 34 -50.64 -37.26 -50.54
C ILE A 34 -49.87 -37.12 -51.84
N LYS A 35 -50.30 -36.19 -52.69
CA LYS A 35 -49.56 -35.79 -53.89
C LYS A 35 -48.16 -35.40 -53.41
N GLY A 36 -47.10 -36.04 -53.93
CA GLY A 36 -45.72 -35.83 -53.49
C GLY A 36 -45.28 -34.36 -53.41
N ALA A 37 -45.98 -33.46 -54.11
CA ALA A 37 -45.84 -32.01 -54.02
C ALA A 37 -46.11 -31.40 -52.62
N VAL A 38 -47.10 -31.90 -51.86
CA VAL A 38 -47.44 -31.35 -50.53
C VAL A 38 -46.39 -31.73 -49.48
N LEU A 39 -45.89 -32.97 -49.54
CA LEU A 39 -44.83 -33.45 -48.65
C LEU A 39 -43.52 -32.68 -48.89
N LEU A 40 -43.17 -32.41 -50.15
CA LEU A 40 -42.00 -31.60 -50.53
C LEU A 40 -42.12 -30.16 -50.01
N SER A 41 -43.31 -29.56 -50.04
CA SER A 41 -43.53 -28.21 -49.51
C SER A 41 -43.31 -28.14 -48.00
N VAL A 42 -43.80 -29.12 -47.24
CA VAL A 42 -43.63 -29.16 -45.78
C VAL A 42 -42.16 -29.34 -45.41
N VAL A 43 -41.44 -30.24 -46.12
CA VAL A 43 -40.01 -30.45 -45.93
C VAL A 43 -39.20 -29.20 -46.29
N GLY A 44 -39.56 -28.50 -47.36
CA GLY A 44 -38.93 -27.23 -47.75
C GLY A 44 -39.11 -26.13 -46.70
N ILE A 45 -40.30 -26.02 -46.11
CA ILE A 45 -40.57 -25.08 -45.01
C ILE A 45 -39.76 -25.45 -43.77
N LEU A 46 -39.72 -26.74 -43.40
CA LEU A 46 -38.96 -27.22 -42.25
C LEU A 46 -37.45 -26.97 -42.42
N LEU A 47 -36.90 -27.25 -43.60
CA LEU A 47 -35.50 -26.96 -43.91
C LEU A 47 -35.20 -25.46 -43.86
N SER A 48 -36.11 -24.63 -44.38
CA SER A 48 -35.98 -23.16 -44.30
C SER A 48 -36.01 -22.65 -42.86
N LEU A 49 -36.81 -23.25 -41.98
CA LEU A 49 -36.85 -22.88 -40.57
C LEU A 49 -35.56 -23.29 -39.85
N ILE A 50 -35.03 -24.49 -40.15
CA ILE A 50 -33.77 -24.97 -39.57
C ILE A 50 -32.60 -24.10 -39.99
N THR A 51 -32.49 -23.73 -41.28
CA THR A 51 -31.42 -22.84 -41.75
C THR A 51 -31.51 -21.46 -41.13
N LEU A 52 -32.71 -20.92 -40.94
CA LEU A 52 -32.91 -19.63 -40.27
C LEU A 52 -32.46 -19.67 -38.81
N VAL A 53 -32.80 -20.73 -38.07
CA VAL A 53 -32.39 -20.91 -36.66
C VAL A 53 -30.87 -21.09 -36.55
N LEU A 54 -30.25 -21.87 -37.45
CA LEU A 54 -28.80 -22.04 -37.48
C LEU A 54 -28.07 -20.73 -37.79
N TRP A 55 -28.60 -19.93 -38.72
CA TRP A 55 -28.03 -18.63 -39.05
C TRP A 55 -28.18 -17.63 -37.88
N ALA A 56 -29.35 -17.58 -37.24
CA ALA A 56 -29.59 -16.72 -36.08
C ALA A 56 -28.67 -17.06 -34.90
N THR A 57 -28.48 -18.35 -34.60
CA THR A 57 -27.57 -18.78 -33.52
C THR A 57 -26.09 -18.54 -33.86
N SER A 58 -25.68 -18.79 -35.11
CA SER A 58 -24.31 -18.51 -35.57
C SER A 58 -23.97 -17.01 -35.54
N SER A 59 -24.90 -16.14 -35.96
CA SER A 59 -24.72 -14.68 -35.90
C SER A 59 -24.64 -14.16 -34.47
N LEU A 60 -25.47 -14.68 -33.56
CA LEU A 60 -25.41 -14.32 -32.13
C LEU A 60 -24.09 -14.76 -31.50
N LEU A 61 -23.67 -16.01 -31.70
CA LEU A 61 -22.41 -16.54 -31.16
C LEU A 61 -21.19 -15.78 -31.69
N THR A 62 -21.19 -15.40 -32.97
CA THR A 62 -20.11 -14.59 -33.53
C THR A 62 -20.07 -13.20 -32.93
N SER A 63 -21.21 -12.55 -32.67
CA SER A 63 -21.26 -11.24 -32.01
C SER A 63 -20.71 -11.28 -30.57
N GLU A 64 -21.12 -12.26 -29.77
CA GLU A 64 -20.65 -12.48 -28.40
C GLU A 64 -19.16 -12.82 -28.36
N PHE A 65 -18.69 -13.67 -29.28
CA PHE A 65 -17.28 -14.03 -29.37
C PHE A 65 -16.40 -12.84 -29.77
N GLN A 66 -16.89 -11.97 -30.65
CA GLN A 66 -16.19 -10.73 -31.03
C GLN A 66 -16.16 -9.73 -29.87
N ALA A 67 -17.26 -9.61 -29.10
CA ALA A 67 -17.29 -8.78 -27.90
C ALA A 67 -16.31 -9.28 -26.83
N SER A 68 -16.27 -10.60 -26.59
CA SER A 68 -15.33 -11.25 -25.67
C SER A 68 -13.87 -11.07 -26.09
N LYS A 69 -13.56 -11.19 -27.39
CA LYS A 69 -12.20 -10.90 -27.89
C LYS A 69 -11.76 -9.47 -27.63
N ARG A 70 -12.67 -8.50 -27.82
CA ARG A 70 -12.39 -7.09 -27.54
C ARG A 70 -12.16 -6.83 -26.06
N SER A 71 -12.94 -7.45 -25.17
CA SER A 71 -12.75 -7.28 -23.72
C SER A 71 -11.45 -7.90 -23.21
N ILE A 72 -11.05 -9.06 -23.73
CA ILE A 72 -9.76 -9.69 -23.39
C ILE A 72 -8.60 -8.80 -23.84
N ALA A 73 -8.62 -8.34 -25.10
CA ALA A 73 -7.57 -7.47 -25.62
C ALA A 73 -7.50 -6.12 -24.87
N TYR A 74 -8.66 -5.55 -24.48
CA TYR A 74 -8.71 -4.36 -23.65
C TYR A 74 -8.05 -4.59 -22.28
N ASN A 75 -8.44 -5.66 -21.58
CA ASN A 75 -7.90 -5.98 -20.26
C ASN A 75 -6.39 -6.25 -20.30
N GLU A 76 -5.90 -6.89 -21.35
CA GLU A 76 -4.47 -7.11 -21.55
C GLU A 76 -3.71 -5.79 -21.69
N VAL A 77 -4.20 -4.86 -22.53
CA VAL A 77 -3.61 -3.53 -22.69
C VAL A 77 -3.64 -2.75 -21.38
N MET A 78 -4.74 -2.78 -20.64
CA MET A 78 -4.86 -2.07 -19.36
C MET A 78 -3.94 -2.63 -18.29
N ASN A 79 -3.73 -3.96 -18.25
CA ASN A 79 -2.75 -4.57 -17.35
C ASN A 79 -1.32 -4.13 -17.68
N ILE A 80 -0.96 -4.05 -18.96
CA ILE A 80 0.35 -3.55 -19.40
C ILE A 80 0.54 -2.09 -18.94
N LEU A 81 -0.43 -1.23 -19.21
CA LEU A 81 -0.38 0.18 -18.83
C LEU A 81 -0.25 0.34 -17.31
N HIS A 82 -0.99 -0.46 -16.52
CA HIS A 82 -0.92 -0.41 -15.07
C HIS A 82 0.46 -0.82 -14.52
N ASN A 83 1.05 -1.88 -15.10
CA ASN A 83 2.40 -2.31 -14.75
C ASN A 83 3.44 -1.23 -15.06
N ASP A 84 3.36 -0.60 -16.23
CA ASP A 84 4.26 0.49 -16.62
C ASP A 84 4.16 1.70 -15.68
N VAL A 85 2.93 2.11 -15.33
CA VAL A 85 2.73 3.21 -14.38
C VAL A 85 3.27 2.86 -13.01
N THR A 86 3.09 1.62 -12.55
CA THR A 86 3.65 1.15 -11.28
C THR A 86 5.18 1.24 -11.28
N GLN A 87 5.83 0.74 -12.34
CA GLN A 87 7.29 0.79 -12.47
C GLN A 87 7.82 2.22 -12.53
N LEU A 88 7.19 3.09 -13.33
CA LEU A 88 7.55 4.51 -13.42
C LEU A 88 7.39 5.20 -12.06
N THR A 89 6.28 4.96 -11.36
CA THR A 89 5.98 5.58 -10.06
C THR A 89 7.00 5.20 -9.01
N GLU A 90 7.43 3.92 -8.97
CA GLU A 90 8.49 3.51 -8.05
C GLU A 90 9.83 4.21 -8.34
N GLN A 91 10.17 4.46 -9.60
CA GLN A 91 11.37 5.22 -9.94
C GLN A 91 11.22 6.72 -9.63
N LEU A 92 10.06 7.32 -9.88
CA LEU A 92 9.77 8.72 -9.55
C LEU A 92 9.82 8.98 -8.03
N ARG A 93 9.49 7.97 -7.22
CA ARG A 93 9.53 8.05 -5.75
C ARG A 93 10.94 8.33 -5.24
N THR A 94 11.96 7.67 -5.78
CA THR A 94 13.36 7.77 -5.33
C THR A 94 14.21 8.72 -6.17
N SER A 95 13.68 9.22 -7.28
CA SER A 95 14.43 10.09 -8.19
C SER A 95 14.75 11.45 -7.58
N GLU A 96 15.98 11.92 -7.81
CA GLU A 96 16.41 13.31 -7.60
C GLU A 96 16.07 14.19 -8.81
N ASP A 97 16.21 13.67 -10.04
CA ASP A 97 15.83 14.31 -11.29
C ASP A 97 14.66 13.55 -11.95
N TRP A 98 13.45 13.97 -11.59
CA TRP A 98 12.24 13.32 -12.06
C TRP A 98 12.05 13.48 -13.57
N GLN A 99 12.55 14.56 -14.19
CA GLN A 99 12.45 14.77 -15.63
C GLN A 99 13.29 13.74 -16.38
N GLN A 100 14.52 13.50 -15.93
CA GLN A 100 15.37 12.46 -16.50
C GLN A 100 14.73 11.08 -16.34
N THR A 101 14.19 10.77 -15.15
CA THR A 101 13.50 9.50 -14.90
C THR A 101 12.29 9.31 -15.80
N ALA A 102 11.43 10.34 -15.94
CA ALA A 102 10.27 10.30 -16.83
C ALA A 102 10.69 10.12 -18.29
N GLY A 103 11.79 10.76 -18.71
CA GLY A 103 12.34 10.66 -20.06
C GLY A 103 12.79 9.26 -20.48
N LEU A 104 13.02 8.34 -19.52
CA LEU A 104 13.31 6.93 -19.81
C LEU A 104 12.08 6.15 -20.31
N PHE A 105 10.88 6.70 -20.10
CA PHE A 105 9.61 6.06 -20.47
C PHE A 105 9.01 6.79 -21.66
N ASN A 106 9.35 6.34 -22.87
CA ASN A 106 8.89 6.94 -24.14
C ASN A 106 7.36 7.03 -24.29
N ARG A 107 6.60 6.26 -23.52
CA ARG A 107 5.13 6.20 -23.52
C ARG A 107 4.49 7.05 -22.43
N ALA A 108 5.30 7.63 -21.55
CA ALA A 108 4.85 8.40 -20.42
C ALA A 108 4.88 9.90 -20.72
N SER A 109 3.84 10.60 -20.30
CA SER A 109 3.85 12.04 -20.11
C SER A 109 3.70 12.29 -18.62
N VAL A 110 4.70 12.94 -18.02
CA VAL A 110 4.72 13.25 -16.59
C VAL A 110 4.80 14.75 -16.43
N SER A 111 3.92 15.32 -15.61
CA SER A 111 4.05 16.69 -15.12
C SER A 111 4.13 16.68 -13.60
N ALA A 112 4.85 17.65 -13.04
CA ALA A 112 5.01 17.81 -11.61
C ALA A 112 4.55 19.20 -11.18
N THR A 113 3.79 19.27 -10.08
CA THR A 113 3.45 20.52 -9.40
C THR A 113 3.97 20.45 -7.98
N HIS A 114 4.76 21.46 -7.58
CA HIS A 114 5.35 21.52 -6.25
C HIS A 114 4.45 22.31 -5.30
N TYR A 115 4.26 21.77 -4.10
CA TYR A 115 3.53 22.40 -3.01
C TYR A 115 4.41 22.48 -1.77
N VAL A 116 4.08 23.44 -0.91
CA VAL A 116 4.66 23.55 0.42
C VAL A 116 3.52 23.33 1.42
N GLY A 117 3.61 22.23 2.15
CA GLY A 117 2.69 21.91 3.24
C GLY A 117 2.96 22.74 4.48
N ARG A 118 2.30 22.37 5.58
CA ARG A 118 2.58 22.96 6.90
C ARG A 118 4.06 22.69 7.27
N ASP A 119 4.66 23.59 8.05
CA ASP A 119 6.02 23.45 8.57
C ASP A 119 7.12 23.37 7.48
N SER A 120 6.85 23.95 6.30
CA SER A 120 7.75 23.94 5.13
C SER A 120 8.00 22.54 4.54
N GLN A 121 7.04 21.62 4.71
CA GLN A 121 7.12 20.29 4.11
C GLN A 121 7.02 20.38 2.58
N HIS A 122 8.01 19.85 1.87
CA HIS A 122 7.97 19.79 0.41
C HIS A 122 7.10 18.63 -0.05
N LEU A 123 6.12 18.92 -0.90
CA LEU A 123 5.21 17.97 -1.51
C LEU A 123 5.27 18.11 -3.02
N THR A 124 5.17 17.01 -3.75
CA THR A 124 5.12 17.06 -5.22
C THR A 124 3.96 16.22 -5.73
N LEU A 125 3.07 16.85 -6.48
CA LEU A 125 2.00 16.18 -7.21
C LEU A 125 2.50 15.82 -8.59
N PHE A 126 2.58 14.53 -8.89
CA PHE A 126 2.86 14.03 -10.22
C PHE A 126 1.56 13.67 -10.92
N SER A 127 1.31 14.22 -12.10
CA SER A 127 0.29 13.70 -13.01
C SER A 127 0.99 12.82 -14.04
N VAL A 128 0.69 11.52 -13.99
CA VAL A 128 1.28 10.51 -14.88
C VAL A 128 0.24 10.09 -15.89
N THR A 129 0.56 10.23 -17.17
CA THR A 129 -0.22 9.67 -18.28
C THR A 129 0.61 8.65 -19.02
N MET A 130 0.08 7.44 -19.20
CA MET A 130 0.74 6.36 -19.94
C MET A 130 -0.14 5.97 -21.12
N THR A 131 0.44 6.00 -22.33
CA THR A 131 -0.30 5.74 -23.58
C THR A 131 0.19 4.46 -24.24
N HIS A 132 -0.73 3.59 -24.65
CA HIS A 132 -0.41 2.37 -25.37
C HIS A 132 -0.08 2.70 -26.84
N PRO A 133 1.03 2.19 -27.40
CA PRO A 133 1.58 2.68 -28.66
C PRO A 133 0.76 2.31 -29.89
N VAL A 134 -0.09 1.27 -29.79
CA VAL A 134 -0.84 0.74 -30.94
C VAL A 134 -2.32 1.12 -30.88
N THR A 135 -2.91 1.14 -29.69
CA THR A 135 -4.37 1.24 -29.53
C THR A 135 -4.83 2.66 -29.18
N SER A 136 -3.91 3.60 -28.94
CA SER A 136 -4.19 4.95 -28.42
C SER A 136 -4.88 5.00 -27.05
N LEU A 137 -5.15 3.84 -26.43
CA LEU A 137 -5.65 3.75 -25.06
C LEU A 137 -4.63 4.34 -24.11
N PHE A 138 -5.09 5.07 -23.10
CA PHE A 138 -4.21 5.63 -22.09
C PHE A 138 -4.83 5.57 -20.71
N ILE A 139 -3.96 5.58 -19.71
CA ILE A 139 -4.34 5.79 -18.32
C ILE A 139 -3.74 7.09 -17.83
N ARG A 140 -4.51 7.84 -17.03
CA ARG A 140 -4.03 8.98 -16.28
C ARG A 140 -4.28 8.76 -14.80
N GLN A 141 -3.25 9.02 -13.99
CA GLN A 141 -3.33 8.92 -12.55
C GLN A 141 -2.44 9.96 -11.89
N ASP A 142 -2.93 10.56 -10.80
CA ASP A 142 -2.17 11.51 -10.02
C ASP A 142 -1.57 10.82 -8.78
N PHE A 143 -0.35 11.21 -8.42
CA PHE A 143 0.40 10.69 -7.29
C PHE A 143 0.96 11.82 -6.45
N LEU A 144 0.77 11.74 -5.14
CA LEU A 144 1.39 12.65 -4.19
C LEU A 144 2.69 12.04 -3.66
N ARG A 145 3.81 12.69 -3.95
CA ARG A 145 5.10 12.43 -3.31
C ARG A 145 5.23 13.30 -2.06
N HIS A 146 5.50 12.67 -0.93
CA HIS A 146 5.61 13.30 0.38
C HIS A 146 6.63 12.55 1.26
N PRO A 147 7.23 13.18 2.28
CA PRO A 147 8.20 12.50 3.12
C PRO A 147 7.53 11.52 4.08
N ALA A 148 8.25 10.46 4.44
CA ALA A 148 7.88 9.47 5.45
C ALA A 148 7.91 10.08 6.86
N ILE A 149 8.86 10.99 7.11
CA ILE A 149 8.85 11.86 8.29
C ILE A 149 7.95 13.03 7.95
N VAL A 150 6.71 13.01 8.41
CA VAL A 150 5.71 14.04 8.10
C VAL A 150 5.96 15.31 8.91
N ARG A 151 6.42 15.16 10.15
CA ARG A 151 6.75 16.26 11.05
C ARG A 151 8.11 16.06 11.68
N ILE A 152 8.83 17.14 11.91
CA ILE A 152 10.13 17.14 12.58
C ILE A 152 9.90 17.47 14.07
N PRO A 153 10.61 16.81 15.01
CA PRO A 153 10.55 17.18 16.43
C PRO A 153 10.90 18.66 16.66
N ALA A 154 10.20 19.31 17.58
CA ALA A 154 10.44 20.71 17.92
C ALA A 154 11.67 20.92 18.84
N THR A 155 12.15 19.86 19.49
CA THR A 155 13.26 19.88 20.44
C THR A 155 14.18 18.68 20.22
N GLY A 156 15.38 18.73 20.80
CA GLY A 156 16.38 17.65 20.67
C GLY A 156 16.01 16.34 21.34
N VAL A 157 15.13 16.37 22.36
CA VAL A 157 14.65 15.15 23.03
C VAL A 157 13.15 15.23 23.27
N VAL A 158 12.43 14.22 22.80
CA VAL A 158 10.99 14.05 23.06
C VAL A 158 10.74 12.61 23.49
N THR A 159 10.42 12.38 24.77
CA THR A 159 10.02 11.07 25.28
C THR A 159 8.75 11.25 26.10
N GLY A 160 7.96 10.19 26.23
CA GLY A 160 6.79 10.21 27.10
C GLY A 160 5.84 9.08 26.76
N ALA A 161 5.09 8.62 27.77
CA ALA A 161 4.16 7.49 27.69
C ALA A 161 2.93 7.71 26.80
N THR A 162 2.95 8.74 25.95
CA THR A 162 1.89 9.01 25.00
C THR A 162 2.25 8.39 23.67
N ASN A 163 1.48 7.37 23.27
CA ASN A 163 1.47 6.70 21.96
C ASN A 163 1.23 7.62 20.74
N SER A 164 1.36 8.94 20.91
CA SER A 164 1.15 9.98 19.91
C SER A 164 2.42 10.35 19.14
N ILE A 165 3.62 9.99 19.59
CA ILE A 165 4.84 10.44 18.91
C ILE A 165 4.99 9.88 17.50
N LEU A 166 4.73 8.58 17.30
CA LEU A 166 4.82 7.95 15.99
C LEU A 166 3.69 8.41 15.05
N PRO A 167 2.42 8.50 15.49
CA PRO A 167 1.38 9.12 14.68
C PRO A 167 1.70 10.57 14.30
N HIS A 168 2.35 11.33 15.17
CA HIS A 168 2.72 12.71 14.89
C HIS A 168 3.87 12.83 13.88
N LEU A 169 4.92 12.02 14.03
CA LEU A 169 6.12 12.10 13.20
C LEU A 169 5.97 11.36 11.87
N PHE A 170 5.31 10.21 11.84
CA PHE A 170 5.28 9.29 10.70
C PHE A 170 3.87 9.00 10.16
N GLU A 171 2.82 9.56 10.78
CA GLU A 171 1.43 9.21 10.50
C GLU A 171 1.16 7.69 10.61
N ARG A 172 1.87 7.03 11.53
CA ARG A 172 1.75 5.59 11.80
C ARG A 172 1.62 5.32 13.30
N HIS A 173 0.67 4.46 13.64
CA HIS A 173 0.64 3.85 14.97
C HIS A 173 1.76 2.82 15.10
N GLN A 174 2.21 2.58 16.34
CA GLN A 174 3.30 1.65 16.65
C GLN A 174 3.10 0.25 16.04
N SER A 175 1.89 -0.31 16.10
CA SER A 175 1.59 -1.63 15.54
C SER A 175 1.84 -1.74 14.03
N ASN A 176 1.85 -0.61 13.32
CA ASN A 176 2.02 -0.52 11.87
C ASN A 176 3.33 0.18 11.49
N PHE A 177 4.13 0.60 12.47
CA PHE A 177 5.44 1.18 12.25
C PHE A 177 6.46 0.05 12.31
N THR A 178 6.71 -0.54 11.16
CA THR A 178 7.62 -1.69 10.97
C THR A 178 8.74 -1.32 10.01
N PRO A 179 9.83 -2.09 9.89
CA PRO A 179 10.91 -1.78 8.95
C PRO A 179 10.41 -1.60 7.51
N MET A 180 9.39 -2.37 7.11
CA MET A 180 8.78 -2.32 5.76
C MET A 180 8.01 -1.03 5.48
N TYR A 181 7.83 -0.18 6.49
CA TYR A 181 7.43 1.19 6.25
C TYR A 181 8.50 1.96 5.49
N PHE A 182 9.76 1.54 5.44
CA PHE A 182 10.83 2.15 4.65
C PHE A 182 11.18 1.29 3.43
N PRO A 183 11.60 1.88 2.31
CA PRO A 183 11.89 1.13 1.08
C PRO A 183 13.13 0.24 1.18
N GLU A 184 14.21 0.76 1.77
CA GLU A 184 15.51 0.09 1.88
C GLU A 184 16.08 0.24 3.30
N PRO A 185 15.41 -0.32 4.32
CA PRO A 185 15.93 -0.31 5.68
C PRO A 185 17.09 -1.31 5.81
N HIS A 186 18.15 -0.92 6.52
CA HIS A 186 19.14 -1.86 7.02
C HIS A 186 18.65 -2.43 8.36
N ILE A 187 18.34 -3.72 8.40
CA ILE A 187 17.82 -4.39 9.60
C ILE A 187 18.96 -5.19 10.22
N THR A 188 19.26 -4.93 11.49
CA THR A 188 20.33 -5.57 12.26
C THR A 188 19.87 -5.77 13.71
N ASP A 189 20.62 -6.55 14.50
CA ASP A 189 20.34 -6.80 15.93
C ASP A 189 21.21 -5.92 16.85
N ASP A 190 22.22 -5.24 16.31
CA ASP A 190 23.14 -4.33 17.02
C ASP A 190 23.47 -3.08 16.18
N CYS A 191 24.45 -2.28 16.62
CA CYS A 191 24.93 -1.11 15.91
C CYS A 191 26.34 -1.29 15.33
N ASP A 192 26.74 -2.53 15.10
CA ASP A 192 28.01 -2.82 14.46
C ASP A 192 27.87 -2.52 12.95
N GLU A 193 28.79 -1.74 12.40
CA GLU A 193 28.84 -1.38 10.98
C GLU A 193 27.65 -0.57 10.44
N LEU A 194 27.26 0.52 11.12
CA LEU A 194 26.27 1.50 10.62
C LEU A 194 26.78 2.34 9.43
N THR A 195 27.07 1.70 8.30
CA THR A 195 27.64 2.36 7.12
C THR A 195 26.66 2.37 5.94
N ARG A 196 26.67 3.48 5.17
CA ARG A 196 26.07 3.63 3.82
C ARG A 196 24.55 3.46 3.69
N HIS A 197 23.78 3.41 4.78
CA HIS A 197 22.32 3.37 4.72
C HIS A 197 21.70 4.63 5.30
N LEU A 198 20.53 4.99 4.76
CA LEU A 198 19.72 6.12 5.24
C LEU A 198 18.89 5.75 6.47
N VAL A 199 18.42 4.50 6.52
CA VAL A 199 17.55 3.99 7.60
C VAL A 199 18.17 2.75 8.19
N PHE A 200 18.45 2.79 9.48
CA PHE A 200 18.87 1.66 10.29
C PHE A 200 17.74 1.27 11.21
N TRP A 201 17.44 -0.03 11.27
CA TRP A 201 16.45 -0.61 12.16
C TRP A 201 17.13 -1.70 12.99
N VAL A 202 17.42 -1.37 14.24
CA VAL A 202 18.12 -2.22 15.20
C VAL A 202 17.10 -2.93 16.06
N ARG A 203 17.19 -4.26 16.17
CA ARG A 203 16.36 -5.08 17.06
C ARG A 203 17.17 -5.50 18.27
N GLY A 204 17.04 -4.73 19.35
CA GLY A 204 17.85 -4.88 20.55
C GLY A 204 18.61 -3.60 20.86
N SER A 205 19.62 -3.73 21.71
CA SER A 205 20.41 -2.59 22.16
C SER A 205 21.39 -2.13 21.08
N CYS A 206 21.46 -0.82 20.89
CA CYS A 206 22.38 -0.16 19.98
C CYS A 206 23.51 0.49 20.78
N HIS A 207 24.74 0.09 20.50
CA HIS A 207 25.94 0.68 21.08
C HIS A 207 26.85 1.20 19.97
N ILE A 208 26.97 2.52 19.86
CA ILE A 208 27.85 3.19 18.88
C ILE A 208 29.17 3.50 19.58
N SER A 209 30.27 2.99 19.01
CA SER A 209 31.58 3.03 19.64
C SER A 209 32.27 4.39 19.53
N GLY A 210 33.18 4.69 20.46
CA GLY A 210 33.75 6.03 20.68
C GLY A 210 34.48 6.69 19.50
N SER A 211 34.83 5.97 18.43
CA SER A 211 35.50 6.53 17.25
C SER A 211 34.56 6.70 16.05
N GLU A 212 33.29 6.29 16.16
CA GLU A 212 32.38 6.28 15.03
C GLU A 212 31.67 7.61 14.86
N THR A 213 31.58 8.05 13.60
CA THR A 213 30.69 9.14 13.19
C THR A 213 29.68 8.58 12.20
N ILE A 214 28.42 8.52 12.63
CA ILE A 214 27.32 7.99 11.83
C ILE A 214 26.58 9.11 11.13
N GLY A 215 26.54 9.04 9.80
CA GLY A 215 25.96 10.09 8.96
C GLY A 215 26.78 11.38 8.95
N SER A 216 26.19 12.43 8.37
CA SER A 216 26.77 13.77 8.34
C SER A 216 25.66 14.82 8.29
N ALA A 217 26.01 16.10 8.36
CA ALA A 217 25.03 17.18 8.27
C ALA A 217 24.24 17.20 6.95
N SER A 218 24.86 16.75 5.84
CA SER A 218 24.23 16.68 4.51
C SER A 218 23.63 15.32 4.19
N GLN A 219 24.11 14.26 4.83
CA GLN A 219 23.59 12.89 4.71
C GLN A 219 23.32 12.32 6.10
N PRO A 220 22.30 12.84 6.79
CA PRO A 220 21.88 12.33 8.10
C PRO A 220 21.22 10.96 7.98
N VAL A 221 21.10 10.27 9.11
CA VAL A 221 20.49 8.94 9.17
C VAL A 221 19.23 8.92 10.03
N LEU A 222 18.34 7.97 9.77
CA LEU A 222 17.26 7.58 10.65
C LEU A 222 17.68 6.29 11.36
N LEU A 223 17.88 6.35 12.68
CA LEU A 223 18.20 5.19 13.49
C LEU A 223 16.98 4.82 14.32
N VAL A 224 16.39 3.65 14.09
CA VAL A 224 15.29 3.10 14.87
C VAL A 224 15.82 1.97 15.73
N ILE A 225 15.56 2.02 17.03
CA ILE A 225 15.99 1.04 18.02
C ILE A 225 14.73 0.40 18.60
N GLU A 226 14.52 -0.87 18.30
CA GLU A 226 13.36 -1.63 18.74
C GLU A 226 13.75 -2.52 19.92
N LYS A 227 13.08 -2.31 21.07
CA LYS A 227 13.23 -3.14 22.28
C LYS A 227 14.67 -3.23 22.80
N GLY A 228 15.35 -2.09 22.90
CA GLY A 228 16.68 -2.05 23.47
C GLY A 228 17.10 -0.66 23.91
N ASP A 229 18.31 -0.62 24.47
CA ASP A 229 18.94 0.58 24.97
C ASP A 229 19.72 1.29 23.86
N PHE A 230 19.89 2.60 23.99
CA PHE A 230 20.74 3.40 23.12
C PHE A 230 21.97 3.86 23.89
N THR A 231 23.17 3.56 23.39
CA THR A 231 24.42 4.03 23.98
C THR A 231 25.31 4.67 22.92
N LEU A 232 25.75 5.89 23.20
CA LEU A 232 26.73 6.63 22.41
C LEU A 232 27.98 6.82 23.26
N ASP A 233 29.07 6.13 22.92
CA ASP A 233 30.33 6.16 23.66
C ASP A 233 31.08 7.49 23.54
N ALA A 234 32.06 7.69 24.42
CA ALA A 234 32.85 8.90 24.45
C ALA A 234 33.51 9.16 23.07
N HIS A 235 33.34 10.37 22.55
CA HIS A 235 33.78 10.82 21.22
C HIS A 235 33.00 10.30 20.01
N ALA A 236 32.03 9.39 20.21
CA ALA A 236 31.12 8.96 19.16
C ALA A 236 30.17 10.10 18.74
N GLN A 237 29.80 10.11 17.47
CA GLN A 237 28.91 11.13 16.90
C GLN A 237 27.87 10.52 15.97
N ILE A 238 26.66 11.08 15.99
CA ILE A 238 25.61 10.70 15.05
C ILE A 238 24.85 11.95 14.58
N TYR A 239 24.63 12.04 13.26
CA TYR A 239 23.83 13.07 12.62
C TYR A 239 22.50 12.49 12.18
N GLY A 240 21.39 12.91 12.77
CA GLY A 240 20.08 12.45 12.34
C GLY A 240 18.99 12.37 13.41
N LEU A 241 18.06 11.46 13.19
CA LEU A 241 16.93 11.20 14.09
C LEU A 241 17.07 9.80 14.69
N VAL A 242 17.16 9.73 16.02
CA VAL A 242 17.14 8.48 16.79
C VAL A 242 15.73 8.24 17.32
N VAL A 243 15.14 7.09 17.02
CA VAL A 243 13.80 6.68 17.44
C VAL A 243 13.91 5.44 18.32
N ILE A 244 13.62 5.56 19.60
CA ILE A 244 13.62 4.43 20.55
C ILE A 244 12.20 3.93 20.72
N LEU A 245 11.97 2.67 20.36
CA LEU A 245 10.68 1.99 20.40
C LEU A 245 10.65 0.97 21.54
N SER A 246 9.72 1.17 22.47
CA SER A 246 9.43 0.23 23.56
C SER A 246 8.06 -0.38 23.39
N GLU A 247 7.87 -1.61 23.89
CA GLU A 247 6.52 -2.16 23.98
C GLU A 247 5.71 -1.32 24.95
N THR A 248 4.53 -0.87 24.51
CA THR A 248 3.63 -0.11 25.36
C THR A 248 3.20 -0.98 26.52
N SER A 249 3.63 -0.65 27.73
CA SER A 249 2.91 -1.13 28.91
C SER A 249 1.54 -0.47 28.84
N THR A 250 0.51 -1.20 28.42
CA THR A 250 -0.85 -0.71 28.63
C THR A 250 -1.00 -0.45 30.12
N PRO A 251 -1.20 0.79 30.59
CA PRO A 251 -1.58 0.99 31.97
C PRO A 251 -2.95 0.34 32.08
N THR A 252 -3.03 -0.76 32.83
CA THR A 252 -4.29 -1.39 33.20
C THR A 252 -5.13 -0.30 33.84
N SER A 253 -6.09 0.21 33.09
CA SER A 253 -7.01 1.25 33.54
C SER A 253 -7.83 0.65 34.67
N SER A 254 -7.43 0.97 35.89
CA SER A 254 -8.22 0.72 37.07
C SER A 254 -9.40 1.70 37.07
N SER A 255 -10.52 1.28 36.48
CA SER A 255 -11.79 1.95 36.72
C SER A 255 -12.99 1.00 36.85
N HIS A 256 -13.38 0.81 38.11
CA HIS A 256 -14.75 0.83 38.65
C HIS A 256 -15.64 -0.44 38.61
N SER A 257 -15.82 -0.98 39.83
CA SER A 257 -17.03 -1.57 40.46
C SER A 257 -17.68 -2.87 39.94
N SER A 258 -17.44 -3.98 40.68
CA SER A 258 -18.48 -4.79 41.37
C SER A 258 -17.83 -5.85 42.28
N PRO A 259 -18.38 -6.17 43.47
CA PRO A 259 -17.81 -7.19 44.35
C PRO A 259 -18.36 -8.57 43.96
N SER A 260 -17.55 -9.34 43.23
CA SER A 260 -17.82 -10.76 42.96
C SER A 260 -16.75 -11.60 43.63
N ILE A 261 -17.14 -12.28 44.70
CA ILE A 261 -16.36 -13.31 45.37
C ILE A 261 -16.31 -14.52 44.43
N THR A 262 -15.15 -14.83 43.86
CA THR A 262 -14.70 -16.20 43.56
C THR A 262 -13.21 -16.22 43.28
N SER A 263 -12.53 -17.08 44.03
CA SER A 263 -11.14 -17.49 43.90
C SER A 263 -10.74 -17.92 42.50
N ALA A 264 -9.75 -17.25 41.93
CA ALA A 264 -8.82 -17.83 40.95
C ALA A 264 -7.47 -17.13 41.09
N THR A 265 -6.48 -17.85 41.61
CA THR A 265 -5.07 -17.45 41.66
C THR A 265 -4.53 -17.44 40.23
N SER A 266 -4.84 -16.38 39.49
CA SER A 266 -4.18 -16.05 38.23
C SER A 266 -2.95 -15.22 38.57
N SER A 267 -1.84 -15.90 38.80
CA SER A 267 -0.51 -15.28 38.74
C SER A 267 -0.20 -14.97 37.28
N ALA A 268 -0.84 -13.93 36.75
CA ALA A 268 -0.36 -13.28 35.55
C ALA A 268 1.02 -12.68 35.89
N PRO A 269 2.08 -12.95 35.10
CA PRO A 269 3.35 -12.31 35.34
C PRO A 269 3.14 -10.80 35.18
N LEU A 270 3.49 -10.05 36.23
CA LEU A 270 3.69 -8.61 36.14
C LEU A 270 4.85 -8.45 35.14
N ILE A 271 4.54 -8.22 33.87
CA ILE A 271 5.55 -7.80 32.90
C ILE A 271 5.92 -6.38 33.35
N THR A 272 6.94 -6.29 34.19
CA THR A 272 7.60 -5.02 34.49
C THR A 272 8.19 -4.56 33.18
N ALA A 273 7.49 -3.70 32.46
CA ALA A 273 8.04 -3.05 31.28
C ALA A 273 9.29 -2.31 31.72
N VAL A 274 10.45 -2.83 31.34
CA VAL A 274 11.73 -2.18 31.60
C VAL A 274 11.78 -1.00 30.65
N SER A 275 11.67 0.21 31.20
CA SER A 275 11.88 1.44 30.43
C SER A 275 13.28 1.40 29.82
N PRO A 276 13.43 1.68 28.52
CA PRO A 276 14.73 1.68 27.88
C PRO A 276 15.63 2.75 28.48
N VAL A 277 16.93 2.54 28.39
CA VAL A 277 17.96 3.49 28.80
C VAL A 277 18.58 4.13 27.56
N ALA A 278 18.69 5.46 27.58
CA ALA A 278 19.48 6.20 26.62
C ALA A 278 20.69 6.83 27.33
N THR A 279 21.88 6.43 26.90
CA THR A 279 23.17 6.88 27.45
C THR A 279 23.95 7.65 26.40
N ILE A 280 24.41 8.84 26.76
CA ILE A 280 25.31 9.66 25.94
C ILE A 280 26.52 9.98 26.81
N ALA A 281 27.64 9.30 26.55
CA ALA A 281 28.85 9.47 27.32
C ALA A 281 29.45 10.88 27.16
N SER A 282 30.38 11.23 28.05
CA SER A 282 31.09 12.52 27.96
C SER A 282 31.79 12.69 26.61
N SER A 283 31.73 13.88 26.03
CA SER A 283 32.29 14.21 24.70
C SER A 283 31.59 13.55 23.49
N ALA A 284 30.59 12.70 23.72
CA ALA A 284 29.74 12.16 22.67
C ALA A 284 28.74 13.23 22.18
N LYS A 285 28.31 13.13 20.91
CA LYS A 285 27.37 14.10 20.31
C LYS A 285 26.29 13.45 19.45
N LEU A 286 25.04 13.78 19.75
CA LEU A 286 23.91 13.59 18.83
C LEU A 286 23.56 14.94 18.20
N VAL A 287 23.76 15.09 16.89
CA VAL A 287 23.37 16.27 16.13
C VAL A 287 22.04 15.98 15.42
N GLY A 288 20.95 16.56 15.91
CA GLY A 288 19.59 16.26 15.42
C GLY A 288 18.62 16.07 16.57
N ALA A 289 17.91 14.94 16.63
CA ALA A 289 16.94 14.69 17.71
C ALA A 289 16.85 13.21 18.11
N MET A 290 16.43 12.98 19.34
CA MET A 290 16.05 11.68 19.88
C MET A 290 14.58 11.70 20.28
N VAL A 291 13.84 10.69 19.86
CA VAL A 291 12.42 10.54 20.15
C VAL A 291 12.12 9.14 20.68
N SER A 292 11.13 9.02 21.56
CA SER A 292 10.64 7.72 22.01
C SER A 292 9.14 7.72 22.26
N ASN A 293 8.50 6.58 22.00
CA ASN A 293 7.07 6.35 22.23
C ASN A 293 6.73 6.11 23.70
N GLU A 294 7.73 5.92 24.56
CA GLU A 294 7.58 5.75 26.00
C GLU A 294 8.52 6.69 26.76
N GLU A 295 8.44 6.68 28.08
CA GLU A 295 9.45 7.34 28.91
C GLU A 295 10.77 6.53 28.89
N VAL A 296 11.89 7.24 28.71
CA VAL A 296 13.23 6.66 28.60
C VAL A 296 14.06 7.17 29.77
N THR A 297 14.78 6.28 30.44
CA THR A 297 15.77 6.68 31.45
C THR A 297 16.97 7.30 30.75
N ARG A 298 17.34 8.53 31.13
CA ARG A 298 18.38 9.30 30.42
C ARG A 298 19.64 9.44 31.26
N VAL A 299 20.78 9.04 30.69
CA VAL A 299 22.12 9.20 31.30
C VAL A 299 22.98 10.00 30.34
N PHE A 300 22.83 11.32 30.37
CA PHE A 300 23.50 12.23 29.43
C PHE A 300 24.63 13.00 30.11
N HIS A 301 25.85 12.63 29.76
CA HIS A 301 27.09 13.34 30.09
C HIS A 301 27.68 14.08 28.87
N GLY A 302 27.26 13.73 27.66
CA GLY A 302 27.59 14.42 26.41
C GLY A 302 26.49 15.39 25.96
N HIS A 303 26.44 15.66 24.65
CA HIS A 303 25.57 16.69 24.08
C HIS A 303 24.54 16.14 23.10
N ILE A 304 23.33 16.72 23.16
CA ILE A 304 22.31 16.61 22.12
C ILE A 304 22.15 18.00 21.51
N ASP A 305 22.77 18.21 20.36
CA ASP A 305 22.75 19.45 19.61
C ASP A 305 21.56 19.43 18.66
N PHE A 306 20.43 19.98 19.09
CA PHE A 306 19.25 20.07 18.23
C PHE A 306 19.57 20.87 16.97
N ASN A 307 19.41 20.22 15.81
CA ASN A 307 19.71 20.84 14.52
C ASN A 307 18.57 20.59 13.51
N LEU A 308 17.76 21.62 13.29
CA LEU A 308 16.63 21.57 12.37
C LEU A 308 17.06 21.34 10.91
N SER A 309 18.21 21.89 10.48
CA SER A 309 18.70 21.72 9.11
C SER A 309 19.07 20.27 8.83
N VAL A 310 19.69 19.58 9.79
CA VAL A 310 19.99 18.14 9.71
C VAL A 310 18.69 17.33 9.60
N LEU A 311 17.69 17.63 10.43
CA LEU A 311 16.42 16.91 10.37
C LEU A 311 15.63 17.20 9.08
N ARG A 312 15.76 18.40 8.51
CA ARG A 312 15.18 18.73 7.19
C ARG A 312 15.88 18.01 6.06
N ALA A 313 17.22 17.92 6.08
CA ALA A 313 17.98 17.14 5.11
C ALA A 313 17.57 15.65 5.15
N LEU A 314 17.36 15.11 6.37
CA LEU A 314 16.83 13.75 6.55
C LEU A 314 15.43 13.62 5.94
N GLN A 315 14.51 14.53 6.29
CA GLN A 315 13.14 14.53 5.77
C GLN A 315 13.08 14.61 4.24
N GLN A 316 14.00 15.35 3.61
CA GLN A 316 14.05 15.56 2.16
C GLN A 316 14.80 14.46 1.41
N SER A 317 15.46 13.55 2.11
CA SER A 317 16.22 12.46 1.48
C SER A 317 15.32 11.58 0.62
N SER A 318 15.79 11.21 -0.58
CA SER A 318 15.02 10.44 -1.57
C SER A 318 14.54 9.08 -1.04
N GLY A 319 15.38 8.38 -0.26
CA GLY A 319 15.03 7.10 0.38
C GLY A 319 13.95 7.21 1.46
N LEU A 320 13.65 8.42 1.94
CA LEU A 320 12.57 8.70 2.89
C LEU A 320 11.34 9.32 2.22
N GLN A 321 11.28 9.35 0.88
CA GLN A 321 10.06 9.78 0.17
C GLN A 321 9.09 8.62 -0.03
N LYS A 322 7.81 8.95 0.14
CA LYS A 322 6.64 8.11 -0.14
C LYS A 322 5.93 8.65 -1.35
N MET A 323 5.27 7.74 -2.06
CA MET A 323 4.43 8.05 -3.21
C MET A 323 3.11 7.34 -3.02
N GLN A 324 2.03 8.11 -3.01
CA GLN A 324 0.68 7.57 -2.84
C GLN A 324 -0.21 8.01 -4.01
N PRO A 325 -1.00 7.09 -4.59
CA PRO A 325 -1.98 7.46 -5.59
C PRO A 325 -3.07 8.32 -4.97
N ILE A 326 -3.53 9.35 -5.69
CA ILE A 326 -4.68 10.15 -5.26
C ILE A 326 -5.97 9.41 -5.60
N PRO A 327 -6.79 9.03 -4.61
CA PRO A 327 -8.05 8.34 -4.87
C PRO A 327 -8.95 9.15 -5.81
N GLY A 328 -9.56 8.48 -6.78
CA GLY A 328 -10.47 9.11 -7.76
C GLY A 328 -9.78 9.93 -8.86
N SER A 329 -8.44 10.04 -8.86
CA SER A 329 -7.70 10.64 -9.98
C SER A 329 -7.51 9.70 -11.18
N TRP A 330 -7.85 8.42 -11.03
CA TRP A 330 -7.72 7.43 -12.08
C TRP A 330 -8.78 7.65 -13.15
N HIS A 331 -8.32 7.79 -14.39
CA HIS A 331 -9.19 7.90 -15.56
C HIS A 331 -8.64 7.02 -16.68
N ASP A 332 -9.50 6.15 -17.23
CA ASP A 332 -9.33 5.54 -18.55
C ASP A 332 -10.17 6.32 -19.56
N PHE A 333 -9.57 6.66 -20.70
CA PHE A 333 -10.31 7.28 -21.80
C PHE A 333 -10.04 6.49 -23.08
N ASN A 334 -11.06 6.43 -23.92
CA ASN A 334 -11.08 5.78 -25.22
C ASN A 334 -11.42 6.82 -26.29
#